data_AF-A0A5C8TNG3-F1
#
_entry.id   AF-A0A5C8TNG3-F1
#
_cell.length_a   1.000
_cell.length_b   1.000
_cell.length_c   1.000
_cell.angle_alpha   90.00
_cell.angle_beta   90.00
_cell.angle_gamma   90.00
#
_symmetry.space_group_name_H-M   'P 1'
#
loop_
_entity.id
_entity.type
_entity.pdbx_description
1 polymer ?
#
loop_
_entity_poly.entity_id
_entity_poly.type
_entity_poly.pdbx_seq_one_letter_code
_entity_poly.pdbx_strand_id
1 'polypeptide(L)'
;MRALTLVRAAAILAPLFCGAVRAAETGQPSASTVPVMTPLIADVLTAPRVVPMSDGRNHLVYELRLSNVLDGRFDLKRLVVLDAGSQRPLLALDREAIGQRSSLGGRRGNATASLGAYQFGIVFLHIILRADERIPEALVHEIEGFAEPLKADLSMQIARTPVIDRSLPVLAAPLHGGGYIVGDGCCDSIRHVRALLPLNGALRLAQRYAIDWERIDDEDRIVRGDLKDVRSYRIYGEPILAVADGTVAGSRNNLPDQVPGALPSNLPIGEADGNFIVMDIGGGAFVLYAHLKPGSVGPGVGDHVRRGDLLGEVGNSGNSQAPHLHLHVMDSPNALFADGLPYVFEAFTVPAAVDAGTADFDHAEATGSPLRLARKTRPSAVRDVLPLDLSIVDWPAPPSKPSKP
;
A
#
# COMPACT_ATOMS: atom_id res chain seq x y z
N MET A 1 11.32 79.08 12.36
CA MET A 1 10.81 78.39 11.16
C MET A 1 9.67 77.47 11.58
N ARG A 2 8.44 77.79 11.11
CA ARG A 2 7.19 77.00 10.92
C ARG A 2 6.90 75.83 11.92
N ALA A 3 5.86 75.87 12.77
CA ALA A 3 4.40 75.71 12.47
C ALA A 3 4.12 74.38 11.72
N LEU A 4 3.15 73.52 12.03
CA LEU A 4 1.86 73.65 12.72
C LEU A 4 1.31 72.23 13.04
N THR A 5 0.36 72.19 13.96
CA THR A 5 -0.50 71.11 14.48
C THR A 5 -1.53 70.55 13.46
N LEU A 6 -2.30 69.51 13.88
CA LEU A 6 -3.61 68.99 13.38
C LEU A 6 -3.59 67.91 12.27
N VAL A 7 -4.54 66.97 12.11
CA VAL A 7 -5.63 66.34 12.89
C VAL A 7 -6.09 65.10 12.09
N ARG A 8 -6.80 64.16 12.73
CA ARG A 8 -7.49 62.97 12.14
C ARG A 8 -8.35 63.28 10.91
N ALA A 9 -8.47 62.33 9.98
CA ALA A 9 -9.73 62.00 9.30
C ALA A 9 -9.69 60.59 8.67
N ALA A 10 -10.72 59.79 8.97
CA ALA A 10 -11.04 58.55 8.28
C ALA A 10 -11.76 58.85 6.96
N ALA A 11 -11.55 58.04 5.93
CA ALA A 11 -12.31 58.08 4.69
C ALA A 11 -12.90 56.69 4.39
N ILE A 12 -14.22 56.64 4.49
CA ILE A 12 -15.09 55.57 3.99
C ILE A 12 -15.25 55.80 2.48
N LEU A 13 -15.15 54.74 1.68
CA LEU A 13 -15.73 54.73 0.34
C LEU A 13 -16.41 53.39 0.06
N ALA A 14 -17.73 53.45 -0.12
CA ALA A 14 -18.53 52.45 -0.80
C ALA A 14 -18.98 53.01 -2.15
N PRO A 15 -19.30 52.15 -3.13
CA PRO A 15 -20.27 52.49 -4.16
C PRO A 15 -21.45 51.51 -4.20
N LEU A 16 -22.66 52.08 -4.31
CA LEU A 16 -23.88 51.43 -4.82
C LEU A 16 -23.93 51.60 -6.36
N PHE A 17 -24.35 50.57 -7.12
CA PHE A 17 -25.70 50.49 -7.73
C PHE A 17 -25.92 49.26 -8.64
N CYS A 18 -27.15 48.74 -8.53
CA CYS A 18 -28.00 47.84 -9.33
C CYS A 18 -27.56 47.16 -10.66
N GLY A 19 -28.04 45.93 -10.84
CA GLY A 19 -28.42 45.35 -12.13
C GLY A 19 -28.39 43.81 -12.17
N ALA A 20 -29.56 43.16 -12.12
CA ALA A 20 -29.69 41.70 -12.08
C ALA A 20 -29.64 41.04 -13.46
N VAL A 21 -28.86 39.95 -13.60
CA VAL A 21 -29.21 38.74 -14.38
C VAL A 21 -28.58 37.54 -13.66
N ARG A 22 -29.41 36.65 -13.10
CA ARG A 22 -28.97 35.35 -12.59
C ARG A 22 -28.84 34.39 -13.77
N ALA A 23 -27.62 34.18 -14.25
CA ALA A 23 -27.26 32.96 -14.94
C ALA A 23 -26.85 31.94 -13.86
N ALA A 24 -27.51 30.78 -13.85
CA ALA A 24 -27.15 29.68 -12.99
C ALA A 24 -25.85 29.05 -13.51
N GLU A 25 -24.71 29.52 -13.01
CA GLU A 25 -23.44 28.82 -13.19
C GLU A 25 -23.36 27.68 -12.17
N THR A 26 -23.30 26.46 -12.69
CA THR A 26 -22.87 25.26 -11.98
C THR A 26 -21.40 25.40 -11.60
N GLY A 27 -21.12 26.18 -10.56
CA GLY A 27 -19.77 26.39 -10.04
C GLY A 27 -19.38 25.28 -9.07
N GLN A 28 -18.29 24.58 -9.37
CA GLN A 28 -17.50 23.88 -8.35
C GLN A 28 -17.19 24.86 -7.20
N PRO A 29 -17.15 24.41 -5.93
CA PRO A 29 -16.80 25.30 -4.83
C PRO A 29 -15.41 25.88 -5.08
N SER A 30 -15.32 27.19 -5.33
CA SER A 30 -14.05 27.86 -5.56
C SER A 30 -13.23 27.80 -4.28
N ALA A 31 -12.03 27.25 -4.35
CA ALA A 31 -11.04 27.42 -3.28
C ALA A 31 -10.90 28.93 -2.99
N SER A 32 -10.93 29.30 -1.70
CA SER A 32 -10.75 30.69 -1.26
C SER A 32 -9.50 31.29 -1.90
N THR A 33 -9.64 32.44 -2.56
CA THR A 33 -8.50 33.18 -3.14
C THR A 33 -7.74 34.00 -2.10
N VAL A 34 -8.19 34.01 -0.84
CA VAL A 34 -7.52 34.70 0.27
C VAL A 34 -6.39 33.80 0.78
N PRO A 35 -5.12 34.25 0.71
CA PRO A 35 -4.00 33.48 1.24
C PRO A 35 -4.17 33.24 2.75
N VAL A 36 -3.96 31.99 3.18
CA VAL A 36 -3.96 31.58 4.59
C VAL A 36 -2.56 31.09 4.95
N MET A 37 -2.03 31.53 6.09
CA MET A 37 -0.74 31.06 6.59
C MET A 37 -0.86 29.59 7.05
N THR A 38 -0.08 28.69 6.45
CA THR A 38 -0.07 27.25 6.76
C THR A 38 1.32 26.79 7.22
N PRO A 39 1.59 26.79 8.54
CA PRO A 39 2.91 26.45 9.10
C PRO A 39 3.21 24.94 9.10
N LEU A 40 2.20 24.12 8.83
CA LEU A 40 2.35 22.72 8.46
C LEU A 40 1.85 22.60 7.02
N ILE A 41 2.71 22.14 6.11
CA ILE A 41 2.33 21.89 4.71
C ILE A 41 2.22 20.39 4.49
N ALA A 42 1.43 20.00 3.49
CA ALA A 42 1.23 18.59 3.19
C ALA A 42 1.09 18.31 1.71
N ASP A 43 1.58 17.14 1.31
CA ASP A 43 1.47 16.60 -0.03
C ASP A 43 1.09 15.12 0.03
N VAL A 44 0.22 14.67 -0.87
CA VAL A 44 -0.07 13.25 -1.04
C VAL A 44 0.96 12.67 -2.01
N LEU A 45 1.69 11.62 -1.59
CA LEU A 45 2.78 11.06 -2.40
C LEU A 45 2.27 10.41 -3.68
N THR A 46 1.23 9.59 -3.56
CA THR A 46 0.54 8.95 -4.68
C THR A 46 -0.97 9.10 -4.45
N ALA A 47 -1.70 9.57 -5.47
CA ALA A 47 -3.14 9.72 -5.36
C ALA A 47 -3.81 8.36 -5.06
N PRO A 48 -4.74 8.30 -4.08
CA PRO A 48 -5.37 7.05 -3.68
C PRO A 48 -6.21 6.46 -4.82
N ARG A 49 -6.13 5.14 -4.95
CA ARG A 49 -6.91 4.35 -5.90
C ARG A 49 -7.94 3.49 -5.17
N VAL A 50 -9.13 3.38 -5.76
CA VAL A 50 -10.19 2.51 -5.25
C VAL A 50 -9.80 1.05 -5.47
N VAL A 51 -9.80 0.26 -4.40
CA VAL A 51 -9.48 -1.18 -4.45
C VAL A 51 -10.62 -1.98 -3.85
N PRO A 52 -11.38 -2.76 -4.63
CA PRO A 52 -12.38 -3.66 -4.10
C PRO A 52 -11.69 -4.86 -3.42
N MET A 53 -12.06 -5.13 -2.17
CA MET A 53 -11.40 -6.14 -1.33
C MET A 53 -12.32 -7.32 -1.01
N SER A 54 -11.73 -8.42 -0.55
CA SER A 54 -12.44 -9.68 -0.23
C SER A 54 -13.47 -9.60 0.90
N ASP A 55 -13.55 -8.50 1.63
CA ASP A 55 -14.62 -8.23 2.60
C ASP A 55 -15.84 -7.52 2.00
N GLY A 56 -15.85 -7.31 0.68
CA GLY A 56 -16.93 -6.63 -0.03
C GLY A 56 -16.96 -5.13 0.21
N ARG A 57 -15.82 -4.52 0.56
CA ARG A 57 -15.66 -3.07 0.73
C ARG A 57 -14.62 -2.53 -0.24
N ASN A 58 -14.64 -1.21 -0.42
CA ASN A 58 -13.67 -0.48 -1.23
C ASN A 58 -12.64 0.17 -0.32
N HIS A 59 -11.36 -0.09 -0.57
CA HIS A 59 -10.25 0.40 0.24
C HIS A 59 -9.45 1.45 -0.53
N LEU A 60 -9.03 2.50 0.18
CA LEU A 60 -8.08 3.50 -0.30
C LEU A 60 -6.86 3.48 0.61
N VAL A 61 -5.68 3.28 0.03
CA VAL A 61 -4.41 3.24 0.76
C VAL A 61 -3.44 4.21 0.10
N TYR A 62 -2.85 5.10 0.89
CA TYR A 62 -1.94 6.14 0.40
C TYR A 62 -1.18 6.82 1.54
N GLU A 63 -0.22 7.65 1.16
CA GLU A 63 0.70 8.32 2.07
C GLU A 63 0.53 9.84 2.02
N LEU A 64 0.34 10.45 3.19
CA LEU A 64 0.33 11.90 3.36
C LEU A 64 1.66 12.34 3.97
N ARG A 65 2.46 13.09 3.21
CA ARG A 65 3.65 13.76 3.73
C ARG A 65 3.23 15.04 4.45
N LEU A 66 3.65 15.18 5.70
CA LEU A 66 3.51 16.39 6.49
C LEU A 66 4.88 17.01 6.72
N SER A 67 5.05 18.29 6.43
CA SER A 67 6.29 19.03 6.65
C SER A 67 6.04 20.21 7.57
N ASN A 68 6.69 20.19 8.73
CA ASN A 68 6.69 21.32 9.65
C ASN A 68 7.71 22.35 9.14
N VAL A 69 7.24 23.54 8.75
CA VAL A 69 8.14 24.62 8.28
C VAL A 69 8.53 25.59 9.39
N LEU A 70 8.10 25.33 10.62
CA LEU A 70 8.45 26.11 11.80
C LEU A 70 9.83 25.74 12.34
N ASP A 71 10.39 26.68 13.10
CA ASP A 71 11.64 26.56 13.85
C ASP A 71 11.48 25.89 15.22
N GLY A 72 10.29 25.36 15.53
CA GLY A 72 9.97 24.61 16.74
C GLY A 72 8.99 23.47 16.48
N ARG A 73 8.57 22.79 17.54
CA ARG A 73 7.76 21.56 17.43
C ARG A 73 6.32 21.84 16.98
N PHE A 74 5.80 20.93 16.17
CA PHE A 74 4.38 20.80 15.87
C PHE A 74 3.86 19.46 16.41
N ASP A 75 2.91 19.50 17.33
CA ASP A 75 2.28 18.32 17.92
C ASP A 75 0.92 18.07 17.25
N LEU A 76 0.80 16.98 16.49
CA LEU A 76 -0.46 16.58 15.86
C LEU A 76 -1.43 16.11 16.96
N LYS A 77 -2.67 16.58 16.87
CA LYS A 77 -3.76 16.23 17.79
C LYS A 77 -4.83 15.39 17.11
N ARG A 78 -5.21 15.78 15.89
CA ARG A 78 -6.27 15.11 15.12
C ARG A 78 -5.99 15.22 13.63
N LEU A 79 -6.34 14.18 12.89
CA LEU A 79 -6.34 14.16 11.43
C LEU A 79 -7.67 13.57 10.96
N VAL A 80 -8.39 14.28 10.11
CA VAL A 80 -9.60 13.78 9.47
C VAL A 80 -9.40 13.80 7.96
N VAL A 81 -9.70 12.68 7.31
CA VAL A 81 -9.84 12.65 5.86
C VAL A 81 -11.31 12.88 5.53
N LEU A 82 -11.57 13.88 4.70
CA LEU A 82 -12.89 14.30 4.27
C LEU A 82 -13.07 13.99 2.78
N ASP A 83 -14.30 13.64 2.38
CA ASP A 83 -14.74 13.82 1.00
C ASP A 83 -14.71 15.32 0.69
N ALA A 84 -13.89 15.74 -0.28
CA ALA A 84 -13.69 17.16 -0.58
C ALA A 84 -14.97 17.85 -1.05
N GLY A 85 -15.88 17.14 -1.72
CA GLY A 85 -17.12 17.70 -2.24
C GLY A 85 -18.20 17.83 -1.17
N SER A 86 -18.42 16.78 -0.37
CA SER A 86 -19.49 16.75 0.64
C SER A 86 -19.04 17.19 2.03
N GLN A 87 -17.73 17.31 2.29
CA GLN A 87 -17.12 17.54 3.60
C GLN A 87 -17.45 16.45 4.64
N ARG A 88 -17.91 15.29 4.19
CA ARG A 88 -18.21 14.16 5.06
C ARG A 88 -16.89 13.50 5.52
N PRO A 89 -16.73 13.19 6.81
CA PRO A 89 -15.58 12.44 7.30
C PRO A 89 -15.62 10.99 6.82
N LEU A 90 -14.48 10.53 6.31
CA LEU A 90 -14.24 9.16 5.83
C LEU A 90 -13.29 8.40 6.75
N LEU A 91 -12.37 9.11 7.41
CA LEU A 91 -11.45 8.59 8.42
C LEU A 91 -11.18 9.67 9.45
N ALA A 92 -11.13 9.32 10.73
CA ALA A 92 -10.70 10.20 11.79
C ALA A 92 -9.65 9.48 12.66
N LEU A 93 -8.50 10.13 12.83
CA LEU A 93 -7.40 9.65 13.65
C LEU A 93 -7.18 10.66 14.78
N ASP A 94 -7.15 10.17 16.01
CA ASP A 94 -6.64 10.94 17.15
C ASP A 94 -5.11 10.90 17.20
N ARG A 95 -4.53 11.56 18.20
CA ARG A 95 -3.08 11.62 18.39
C ARG A 95 -2.43 10.23 18.52
N GLU A 96 -3.07 9.29 19.20
CA GLU A 96 -2.51 7.96 19.40
C GLU A 96 -2.48 7.19 18.08
N ALA A 97 -3.60 7.19 17.36
CA ALA A 97 -3.70 6.55 16.05
C ALA A 97 -2.75 7.18 15.01
N ILE A 98 -2.58 8.51 15.04
CA ILE A 98 -1.55 9.19 14.25
C ILE A 98 -0.17 8.66 14.64
N GLY A 99 0.14 8.59 15.95
CA GLY A 99 1.42 8.11 16.45
C GLY A 99 1.76 6.68 16.01
N GLN A 100 0.76 5.82 15.80
CA GLN A 100 0.92 4.45 15.31
C GLN A 100 1.02 4.36 13.77
N ARG A 101 0.51 5.37 13.05
CA ARG A 101 0.40 5.40 11.58
C ARG A 101 1.33 6.41 10.92
N SER A 102 2.08 7.18 11.69
CA SER A 102 2.98 8.22 11.20
C SER A 102 4.42 7.88 11.54
N SER A 103 5.35 8.09 10.60
CA SER A 103 6.78 7.89 10.82
C SER A 103 7.59 9.12 10.44
N LEU A 104 8.52 9.51 11.32
CA LEU A 104 9.47 10.59 11.05
C LEU A 104 10.37 10.21 9.87
N GLY A 105 10.44 11.08 8.86
CA GLY A 105 11.20 10.84 7.63
C GLY A 105 10.69 9.66 6.79
N GLY A 106 9.50 9.12 7.08
CA GLY A 106 8.99 7.91 6.42
C GLY A 106 9.65 6.61 6.90
N ARG A 107 10.47 6.65 7.96
CA ARG A 107 11.27 5.50 8.40
C ARG A 107 10.52 4.64 9.42
N ARG A 108 10.31 3.36 9.10
CA ARG A 108 9.75 2.37 10.04
C ARG A 108 10.57 2.33 11.34
N GLY A 109 9.87 2.20 12.48
CA GLY A 109 10.45 2.25 13.82
C GLY A 109 10.53 3.65 14.44
N ASN A 110 10.40 4.72 13.64
CA ASN A 110 10.38 6.10 14.13
C ASN A 110 8.96 6.65 14.21
N ALA A 111 8.05 5.89 14.83
CA ALA A 111 6.65 6.23 14.91
C ALA A 111 6.44 7.50 15.78
N THR A 112 5.67 8.48 15.31
CA THR A 112 5.50 9.76 16.03
C THR A 112 4.25 10.53 15.61
N ALA A 113 3.65 11.23 16.56
CA ALA A 113 2.61 12.24 16.33
C ALA A 113 3.15 13.69 16.47
N SER A 114 4.47 13.86 16.52
CA SER A 114 5.12 15.15 16.67
C SER A 114 6.23 15.31 15.64
N LEU A 115 6.29 16.49 15.03
CA LEU A 115 7.35 16.90 14.12
C LEU A 115 8.16 18.02 14.78
N GLY A 116 9.46 17.83 14.93
CA GLY A 116 10.39 18.88 15.37
C GLY A 116 10.57 19.97 14.31
N ALA A 117 11.40 20.95 14.62
CA ALA A 117 11.74 22.06 13.73
C ALA A 117 12.21 21.55 12.36
N TYR A 118 11.60 22.04 11.28
CA TYR A 118 11.94 21.72 9.88
C TYR A 118 11.88 20.23 9.50
N GLN A 119 11.22 19.41 10.32
CA GLN A 119 11.09 17.98 10.07
C GLN A 119 9.87 17.68 9.19
N PHE A 120 9.94 16.56 8.48
CA PHE A 120 8.79 15.97 7.81
C PHE A 120 8.53 14.54 8.33
N GLY A 121 7.27 14.13 8.25
CA GLY A 121 6.82 12.77 8.53
C GLY A 121 5.86 12.27 7.46
N ILE A 122 5.64 10.97 7.43
CA ILE A 122 4.71 10.31 6.51
C ILE A 122 3.62 9.64 7.34
N VAL A 123 2.36 10.02 7.09
CA VAL A 123 1.18 9.36 7.66
C VAL A 123 0.64 8.37 6.64
N PHE A 124 0.53 7.11 7.04
CA PHE A 124 -0.06 6.04 6.23
C PHE A 124 -1.57 5.97 6.48
N LEU A 125 -2.34 6.26 5.45
CA LEU A 125 -3.79 6.39 5.52
C LEU A 125 -4.45 5.19 4.85
N HIS A 126 -5.43 4.63 5.54
CA HIS A 126 -6.24 3.50 5.09
C HIS A 126 -7.70 3.84 5.34
N ILE A 127 -8.47 4.01 4.28
CA ILE A 127 -9.90 4.36 4.31
C ILE A 127 -10.68 3.18 3.78
N ILE A 128 -11.77 2.84 4.47
CA ILE A 128 -12.68 1.75 4.08
C ILE A 128 -14.04 2.36 3.78
N LEU A 129 -14.50 2.22 2.55
CA LEU A 129 -15.81 2.64 2.06
C LEU A 129 -16.70 1.42 1.89
N ARG A 130 -17.99 1.52 2.21
CA ARG A 130 -18.92 0.43 1.90
C ARG A 130 -19.05 0.25 0.38
N ALA A 131 -19.39 -0.96 -0.08
CA ALA A 131 -19.59 -1.20 -1.52
C ALA A 131 -20.69 -0.34 -2.16
N ASP A 132 -21.73 0.01 -1.40
CA ASP A 132 -22.85 0.85 -1.85
C ASP A 132 -22.60 2.36 -1.64
N GLU A 133 -21.47 2.72 -1.07
CA GLU A 133 -21.12 4.11 -0.77
C GLU A 133 -20.59 4.81 -2.02
N ARG A 134 -21.00 6.07 -2.20
CA ARG A 134 -20.45 6.90 -3.29
C ARG A 134 -18.95 7.08 -3.08
N ILE A 135 -18.18 6.72 -4.11
CA ILE A 135 -16.74 6.99 -4.17
C ILE A 135 -16.55 8.52 -4.29
N PRO A 136 -15.77 9.15 -3.38
CA PRO A 136 -15.48 10.57 -3.47
C PRO A 136 -14.60 10.88 -4.68
N GLU A 137 -14.84 11.96 -5.39
CA GLU A 137 -14.00 12.38 -6.53
C GLU A 137 -12.63 12.91 -6.09
N ALA A 138 -12.56 13.45 -4.86
CA ALA A 138 -11.34 13.96 -4.26
C ALA A 138 -11.44 13.91 -2.73
N LEU A 139 -10.28 13.85 -2.08
CA LEU A 139 -10.12 13.92 -0.63
C LEU A 139 -9.49 15.26 -0.24
N VAL A 140 -9.75 15.71 0.99
CA VAL A 140 -9.03 16.80 1.65
C VAL A 140 -8.78 16.42 3.11
N HIS A 141 -7.70 16.95 3.70
CA HIS A 141 -7.24 16.55 5.02
C HIS A 141 -7.38 17.72 5.99
N GLU A 142 -8.20 17.53 7.03
CA GLU A 142 -8.27 18.45 8.16
C GLU A 142 -7.29 18.01 9.24
N ILE A 143 -6.34 18.88 9.59
CA ILE A 143 -5.30 18.61 10.58
C ILE A 143 -5.40 19.63 11.70
N GLU A 144 -5.45 19.12 12.93
CA GLU A 144 -5.39 19.91 14.15
C GLU A 144 -4.10 19.60 14.90
N GLY A 145 -3.45 20.62 15.43
CA GLY A 145 -2.25 20.45 16.24
C GLY A 145 -1.79 21.71 16.95
N PHE A 146 -0.87 21.54 17.88
CA PHE A 146 -0.26 22.62 18.63
C PHE A 146 1.07 23.03 17.99
N ALA A 147 1.19 24.31 17.63
CA ALA A 147 2.42 24.90 17.11
C ALA A 147 3.18 25.60 18.25
N GLU A 148 4.29 25.03 18.70
CA GLU A 148 5.07 25.52 19.83
C GLU A 148 5.56 26.98 19.64
N PRO A 149 6.15 27.38 18.49
CA PRO A 149 6.60 28.77 18.29
C PRO A 149 5.47 29.80 18.35
N LEU A 150 4.26 29.41 17.94
CA LEU A 150 3.09 30.27 17.94
C LEU A 150 2.31 30.22 19.26
N LYS A 151 2.63 29.24 20.13
CA LYS A 151 1.92 28.97 21.39
C LYS A 151 0.41 28.84 21.20
N ALA A 152 -0.01 28.24 20.09
CA ALA A 152 -1.39 28.20 19.67
C ALA A 152 -1.76 26.84 19.05
N ASP A 153 -3.03 26.48 19.21
CA ASP A 153 -3.64 25.42 18.43
C ASP A 153 -4.04 25.95 17.06
N LEU A 154 -3.76 25.14 16.05
CA LEU A 154 -4.07 25.41 14.66
C LEU A 154 -4.95 24.30 14.11
N SER A 155 -5.87 24.70 13.24
CA SER A 155 -6.65 23.80 12.39
C SER A 155 -6.50 24.25 10.95
N MET A 156 -6.28 23.31 10.04
CA MET A 156 -6.09 23.59 8.63
C MET A 156 -6.62 22.46 7.76
N GLN A 157 -7.22 22.83 6.63
CA GLN A 157 -7.57 21.88 5.57
C GLN A 157 -6.57 22.00 4.44
N ILE A 158 -5.83 20.93 4.17
CA ILE A 158 -4.69 20.91 3.25
C ILE A 158 -4.66 19.63 2.40
N ALA A 159 -3.74 19.58 1.44
CA ALA A 159 -3.46 18.42 0.60
C ALA A 159 -4.71 17.82 -0.07
N ARG A 160 -5.45 18.63 -0.84
CA ARG A 160 -6.52 18.10 -1.69
C ARG A 160 -5.92 17.16 -2.74
N THR A 161 -6.45 15.95 -2.87
CA THR A 161 -5.96 14.94 -3.83
C THR A 161 -7.14 14.30 -4.57
N PRO A 162 -7.04 14.02 -5.88
CA PRO A 162 -8.07 13.24 -6.57
C PRO A 162 -8.09 11.80 -6.05
N VAL A 163 -9.26 11.16 -6.11
CA VAL A 163 -9.36 9.70 -6.01
C VAL A 163 -9.41 9.11 -7.40
N ILE A 164 -8.59 8.09 -7.64
CA ILE A 164 -8.52 7.41 -8.93
C ILE A 164 -9.41 6.17 -8.87
N ASP A 165 -10.54 6.25 -9.54
CA ASP A 165 -11.45 5.12 -9.78
C ASP A 165 -11.34 4.70 -11.25
N ARG A 166 -10.41 3.78 -11.52
CA ARG A 166 -10.13 3.25 -12.87
C ARG A 166 -10.02 1.73 -12.79
N SER A 167 -10.27 1.06 -13.91
CA SER A 167 -10.09 -0.38 -14.02
C SER A 167 -8.69 -0.81 -13.55
N LEU A 168 -8.67 -1.87 -12.73
CA LEU A 168 -7.46 -2.45 -12.19
C LEU A 168 -7.01 -3.65 -13.03
N PRO A 169 -5.71 -3.98 -13.08
CA PRO A 169 -5.24 -5.25 -13.61
C PRO A 169 -5.94 -6.42 -12.90
N VAL A 170 -6.49 -7.35 -13.69
CA VAL A 170 -7.12 -8.58 -13.20
C VAL A 170 -6.15 -9.73 -13.41
N LEU A 171 -5.71 -10.32 -12.31
CA LEU A 171 -4.69 -11.35 -12.26
C LEU A 171 -5.32 -12.74 -12.12
N ALA A 172 -4.73 -13.73 -12.78
CA ALA A 172 -4.99 -15.14 -12.53
C ALA A 172 -4.35 -15.61 -11.21
N ALA A 173 -4.64 -16.84 -10.81
CA ALA A 173 -3.96 -17.49 -9.71
C ALA A 173 -2.44 -17.64 -10.02
N PRO A 174 -1.54 -17.13 -9.17
CA PRO A 174 -0.09 -17.32 -9.33
C PRO A 174 0.37 -18.71 -8.85
N LEU A 175 -0.49 -19.42 -8.11
CA LEU A 175 -0.25 -20.68 -7.41
C LEU A 175 -1.48 -21.59 -7.56
N HIS A 176 -1.38 -22.87 -7.16
CA HIS A 176 -2.44 -23.86 -7.32
C HIS A 176 -2.82 -24.59 -6.04
N GLY A 177 -4.12 -24.78 -5.82
CA GLY A 177 -4.67 -25.48 -4.67
C GLY A 177 -4.93 -24.54 -3.50
N GLY A 178 -4.98 -25.11 -2.29
CA GLY A 178 -5.42 -24.39 -1.08
C GLY A 178 -4.36 -24.18 -0.01
N GLY A 179 -4.73 -23.36 0.97
CA GLY A 179 -3.95 -23.06 2.17
C GLY A 179 -2.93 -21.95 2.00
N TYR A 180 -3.14 -20.99 1.11
CA TYR A 180 -2.19 -19.89 0.92
C TYR A 180 -2.49 -18.73 1.86
N ILE A 181 -1.49 -18.28 2.61
CA ILE A 181 -1.61 -17.12 3.49
C ILE A 181 -1.28 -15.87 2.67
N VAL A 182 -2.11 -14.84 2.83
CA VAL A 182 -1.82 -13.49 2.33
C VAL A 182 -0.95 -12.80 3.36
N GLY A 183 0.37 -12.99 3.30
CA GLY A 183 1.32 -12.38 4.21
C GLY A 183 1.62 -10.94 3.83
N ASP A 184 1.62 -10.06 4.83
CA ASP A 184 1.98 -8.65 4.69
C ASP A 184 1.23 -7.90 3.58
N GLY A 185 0.00 -8.35 3.34
CA GLY A 185 -0.86 -7.83 2.30
C GLY A 185 -1.50 -6.51 2.69
N CYS A 186 -2.42 -6.08 1.83
CA CYS A 186 -3.18 -4.88 2.10
C CYS A 186 -4.08 -5.08 3.34
N CYS A 187 -4.15 -4.14 4.28
CA CYS A 187 -3.81 -2.73 4.04
C CYS A 187 -3.10 -2.01 5.20
N ASP A 188 -2.95 -2.67 6.34
CA ASP A 188 -2.32 -2.07 7.53
C ASP A 188 -0.98 -2.72 7.90
N SER A 189 -0.54 -3.76 7.17
CA SER A 189 0.78 -4.36 7.37
C SER A 189 1.87 -3.29 7.30
N ILE A 190 2.82 -3.39 8.23
CA ILE A 190 3.93 -2.46 8.34
C ILE A 190 5.13 -2.85 7.46
N ARG A 191 5.20 -4.10 6.99
CA ARG A 191 6.38 -4.61 6.27
C ARG A 191 6.39 -4.13 4.82
N HIS A 192 5.26 -4.24 4.11
CA HIS A 192 5.10 -3.79 2.72
C HIS A 192 4.44 -2.43 2.56
N VAL A 193 3.23 -2.26 3.10
CA VAL A 193 2.41 -1.04 2.89
C VAL A 193 3.11 0.22 3.42
N ARG A 194 4.11 0.05 4.29
CA ARG A 194 4.92 1.14 4.86
C ARG A 194 6.41 1.07 4.48
N ALA A 195 6.77 0.29 3.45
CA ALA A 195 8.14 0.09 2.95
C ALA A 195 8.66 1.27 2.11
N LEU A 196 8.60 2.49 2.64
CA LEU A 196 8.99 3.67 1.87
C LEU A 196 10.52 3.75 1.71
N LEU A 197 11.00 3.74 0.46
CA LEU A 197 12.42 3.70 0.13
C LEU A 197 12.91 5.06 -0.43
N PRO A 198 14.01 5.64 0.09
CA PRO A 198 14.63 6.83 -0.46
C PRO A 198 15.64 6.46 -1.57
N LEU A 199 15.17 6.40 -2.80
CA LEU A 199 15.97 5.95 -3.96
C LEU A 199 16.12 7.06 -4.97
N ASN A 200 17.35 7.28 -5.44
CA ASN A 200 17.68 8.27 -6.48
C ASN A 200 17.06 9.67 -6.24
N GLY A 201 17.06 10.12 -4.98
CA GLY A 201 16.55 11.44 -4.60
C GLY A 201 15.03 11.54 -4.45
N ALA A 202 14.30 10.42 -4.50
CA ALA A 202 12.85 10.38 -4.34
C ALA A 202 12.40 9.28 -3.37
N LEU A 203 11.23 9.46 -2.77
CA LEU A 203 10.56 8.41 -2.01
C LEU A 203 9.79 7.50 -2.99
N ARG A 204 9.89 6.19 -2.81
CA ARG A 204 9.24 5.16 -3.62
C ARG A 204 8.58 4.12 -2.74
N LEU A 205 7.40 3.66 -3.14
CA LEU A 205 6.64 2.64 -2.41
C LEU A 205 6.08 1.61 -3.40
N ALA A 206 6.96 0.80 -3.98
CA ALA A 206 6.59 -0.25 -4.93
C ALA A 206 5.71 -1.33 -4.28
N GLN A 207 5.91 -1.62 -3.00
CA GLN A 207 5.26 -2.72 -2.30
C GLN A 207 3.90 -2.37 -1.68
N ARG A 208 3.27 -1.24 -2.04
CA ARG A 208 2.00 -0.79 -1.44
C ARG A 208 0.89 -1.86 -1.43
N TYR A 209 0.87 -2.71 -2.46
CA TYR A 209 -0.09 -3.80 -2.63
C TYR A 209 0.60 -5.16 -2.77
N ALA A 210 1.82 -5.29 -2.28
CA ALA A 210 2.53 -6.57 -2.32
C ALA A 210 1.90 -7.60 -1.39
N ILE A 211 2.03 -8.86 -1.78
CA ILE A 211 1.66 -10.01 -0.96
C ILE A 211 2.85 -10.96 -0.94
N ASP A 212 3.24 -11.37 0.26
CA ASP A 212 4.09 -12.54 0.47
C ASP A 212 3.17 -13.75 0.65
N TRP A 213 3.11 -14.57 -0.39
CA TRP A 213 2.35 -15.80 -0.35
C TRP A 213 3.15 -16.86 0.38
N GLU A 214 2.59 -17.34 1.49
CA GLU A 214 3.06 -18.53 2.20
C GLU A 214 2.00 -19.62 2.14
N ARG A 215 2.31 -20.83 2.61
CA ARG A 215 1.38 -21.95 2.56
C ARG A 215 1.37 -22.72 3.88
N ILE A 216 0.19 -23.09 4.35
CA ILE A 216 0.01 -24.03 5.46
C ILE A 216 -0.14 -25.47 5.00
N ASP A 217 0.27 -26.40 5.85
CA ASP A 217 -0.10 -27.82 5.78
C ASP A 217 -1.51 -28.08 6.36
N ASP A 218 -1.90 -29.35 6.43
CA ASP A 218 -3.19 -29.79 6.95
C ASP A 218 -3.33 -29.65 8.47
N GLU A 219 -2.24 -29.37 9.19
CA GLU A 219 -2.24 -29.03 10.60
C GLU A 219 -1.95 -27.53 10.85
N ASP A 220 -2.20 -26.68 9.85
CA ASP A 220 -2.08 -25.22 9.92
C ASP A 220 -0.66 -24.71 10.15
N ARG A 221 0.37 -25.50 9.83
CA ARG A 221 1.78 -25.10 9.98
C ARG A 221 2.37 -24.59 8.69
N ILE A 222 3.11 -23.49 8.78
CA ILE A 222 3.90 -22.94 7.67
C ILE A 222 5.13 -23.82 7.38
N VAL A 223 5.71 -24.39 8.45
CA VAL A 223 6.98 -25.11 8.43
C VAL A 223 6.92 -26.35 9.32
N ARG A 224 7.45 -27.46 8.82
CA ARG A 224 7.58 -28.73 9.55
C ARG A 224 9.01 -29.26 9.42
N GLY A 225 9.71 -29.37 10.54
CA GLY A 225 11.07 -29.88 10.60
C GLY A 225 12.07 -28.82 11.01
N ASP A 226 13.22 -28.78 10.33
CA ASP A 226 14.30 -27.85 10.65
C ASP A 226 13.96 -26.44 10.13
N LEU A 227 13.80 -25.49 11.05
CA LEU A 227 13.54 -24.08 10.74
C LEU A 227 14.67 -23.41 9.95
N LYS A 228 15.82 -24.07 9.77
CA LYS A 228 16.95 -23.59 8.96
C LYS A 228 17.06 -24.27 7.59
N ASP A 229 16.21 -25.26 7.29
CA ASP A 229 16.12 -25.85 5.95
C ASP A 229 14.91 -25.27 5.20
N VAL A 230 15.17 -24.63 4.06
CA VAL A 230 14.11 -24.12 3.17
C VAL A 230 13.10 -25.21 2.78
N ARG A 231 13.53 -26.47 2.71
CA ARG A 231 12.68 -27.61 2.34
C ARG A 231 11.67 -28.00 3.43
N SER A 232 11.85 -27.50 4.65
CA SER A 232 10.88 -27.69 5.73
C SER A 232 9.66 -26.78 5.60
N TYR A 233 9.71 -25.74 4.79
CA TYR A 233 8.59 -24.81 4.57
C TYR A 233 7.66 -25.35 3.50
N ARG A 234 6.36 -25.34 3.79
CA ARG A 234 5.37 -25.99 2.93
C ARG A 234 5.33 -25.43 1.51
N ILE A 235 5.60 -24.14 1.33
CA ILE A 235 5.53 -23.49 0.02
C ILE A 235 6.79 -23.69 -0.84
N TYR A 236 7.94 -24.07 -0.25
CA TYR A 236 9.19 -24.12 -1.00
C TYR A 236 9.12 -25.13 -2.16
N GLY A 237 9.54 -24.69 -3.34
CA GLY A 237 9.50 -25.49 -4.57
C GLY A 237 8.14 -25.56 -5.27
N GLU A 238 7.10 -24.87 -4.79
CA GLU A 238 5.81 -24.81 -5.47
C GLU A 238 5.94 -24.12 -6.84
N PRO A 239 5.26 -24.61 -7.88
CA PRO A 239 5.28 -24.00 -9.21
C PRO A 239 4.60 -22.63 -9.20
N ILE A 240 5.27 -21.63 -9.78
CA ILE A 240 4.76 -20.27 -9.94
C ILE A 240 4.25 -20.10 -11.37
N LEU A 241 3.06 -19.53 -11.50
CA LEU A 241 2.38 -19.35 -12.78
C LEU A 241 2.30 -17.89 -13.18
N ALA A 242 2.38 -17.64 -14.48
CA ALA A 242 2.08 -16.34 -15.06
C ALA A 242 0.61 -15.96 -14.79
N VAL A 243 0.40 -14.79 -14.19
CA VAL A 243 -0.92 -14.31 -13.79
C VAL A 243 -1.67 -13.60 -14.91
N ALA A 244 -0.97 -13.26 -15.99
CA ALA A 244 -1.53 -12.66 -17.19
C ALA A 244 -0.64 -13.01 -18.40
N ASP A 245 -1.16 -12.76 -19.59
CA ASP A 245 -0.33 -12.72 -20.79
C ASP A 245 0.61 -11.50 -20.69
N GLY A 246 1.84 -11.63 -21.18
CA GLY A 246 2.79 -10.54 -21.12
C GLY A 246 4.13 -10.82 -21.77
N THR A 247 5.04 -9.87 -21.61
CA THR A 247 6.43 -9.98 -22.06
C THR A 247 7.36 -9.83 -20.86
N VAL A 248 8.39 -10.66 -20.75
CA VAL A 248 9.35 -10.54 -19.65
C VAL A 248 10.20 -9.28 -19.83
N ALA A 249 10.10 -8.36 -18.87
CA ALA A 249 10.84 -7.10 -18.85
C ALA A 249 12.13 -7.19 -18.02
N GLY A 250 12.22 -8.13 -17.08
CA GLY A 250 13.40 -8.35 -16.25
C GLY A 250 13.40 -9.76 -15.66
N SER A 251 14.58 -10.35 -15.46
CA SER A 251 14.70 -11.61 -14.73
C SER A 251 16.09 -11.83 -14.13
N ARG A 252 16.16 -12.70 -13.11
CA ARG A 252 17.41 -13.19 -12.51
C ARG A 252 17.22 -14.61 -12.00
N ASN A 253 18.24 -15.46 -12.13
CA ASN A 253 18.17 -16.89 -11.75
C ASN A 253 19.41 -17.46 -11.03
N ASN A 254 20.34 -16.61 -10.60
CA ASN A 254 21.68 -17.02 -10.16
C ASN A 254 22.01 -16.74 -8.69
N LEU A 255 21.08 -16.20 -7.89
CA LEU A 255 21.31 -15.99 -6.47
C LEU A 255 20.93 -17.25 -5.67
N PRO A 256 21.71 -17.62 -4.64
CA PRO A 256 21.36 -18.74 -3.77
C PRO A 256 20.17 -18.41 -2.87
N ASP A 257 19.53 -19.44 -2.33
CA ASP A 257 18.58 -19.28 -1.23
C ASP A 257 19.29 -18.81 0.04
N GLN A 258 18.61 -18.00 0.84
CA GLN A 258 19.03 -17.65 2.19
C GLN A 258 18.75 -18.80 3.16
N VAL A 259 19.49 -18.83 4.27
CA VAL A 259 19.14 -19.67 5.42
C VAL A 259 17.98 -19.01 6.17
N PRO A 260 16.83 -19.68 6.36
CA PRO A 260 15.68 -19.07 7.00
C PRO A 260 15.90 -18.61 8.46
N GLY A 261 15.03 -17.71 8.92
CA GLY A 261 14.98 -17.16 10.28
C GLY A 261 15.82 -15.90 10.51
N ALA A 262 16.41 -15.31 9.47
CA ALA A 262 16.99 -13.98 9.51
C ALA A 262 17.09 -13.38 8.10
N LEU A 263 16.95 -12.06 8.00
CA LEU A 263 17.28 -11.34 6.77
C LEU A 263 18.80 -11.36 6.53
N PRO A 264 19.25 -11.42 5.26
CA PRO A 264 20.67 -11.33 4.95
C PRO A 264 21.25 -9.98 5.39
N SER A 265 22.48 -10.00 5.90
CA SER A 265 23.23 -8.78 6.20
C SER A 265 24.01 -8.30 4.96
N ASN A 266 24.04 -7.00 4.71
CA ASN A 266 24.81 -6.35 3.64
C ASN A 266 24.49 -6.81 2.22
N LEU A 267 23.24 -7.24 1.96
CA LEU A 267 22.81 -7.57 0.61
C LEU A 267 22.84 -6.31 -0.29
N PRO A 268 23.46 -6.36 -1.48
CA PRO A 268 23.39 -5.26 -2.43
C PRO A 268 21.94 -4.94 -2.76
N ILE A 269 21.60 -3.66 -2.88
CA ILE A 269 20.21 -3.25 -3.17
C ILE A 269 19.67 -3.89 -4.45
N GLY A 270 20.50 -4.04 -5.48
CA GLY A 270 20.11 -4.69 -6.73
C GLY A 270 19.84 -6.20 -6.60
N GLU A 271 20.13 -6.80 -5.45
CA GLU A 271 19.88 -8.22 -5.13
C GLU A 271 18.67 -8.43 -4.20
N ALA A 272 18.00 -7.34 -3.78
CA ALA A 272 16.89 -7.40 -2.83
C ALA A 272 15.76 -8.33 -3.28
N ASP A 273 15.37 -8.29 -4.55
CA ASP A 273 14.31 -9.13 -5.11
C ASP A 273 14.71 -10.61 -5.29
N GLY A 274 15.99 -10.95 -5.07
CA GLY A 274 16.51 -12.30 -5.25
C GLY A 274 16.56 -12.72 -6.72
N ASN A 275 16.21 -13.98 -6.97
CA ASN A 275 15.83 -14.45 -8.29
C ASN A 275 14.39 -14.02 -8.55
N PHE A 276 14.12 -13.49 -9.74
CA PHE A 276 12.83 -12.89 -10.02
C PHE A 276 12.47 -12.97 -11.49
N ILE A 277 11.19 -12.71 -11.78
CA ILE A 277 10.68 -12.33 -13.09
C ILE A 277 9.85 -11.04 -12.92
N VAL A 278 10.04 -10.10 -13.83
CA VAL A 278 9.15 -8.96 -14.03
C VAL A 278 8.46 -9.13 -15.37
N MET A 279 7.13 -9.17 -15.38
CA MET A 279 6.31 -9.24 -16.59
C MET A 279 5.65 -7.90 -16.90
N ASP A 280 5.82 -7.37 -18.11
CA ASP A 280 4.98 -6.32 -18.68
C ASP A 280 3.67 -6.95 -19.16
N ILE A 281 2.56 -6.59 -18.52
CA ILE A 281 1.22 -7.11 -18.82
C ILE A 281 0.38 -6.11 -19.62
N GLY A 282 1.01 -5.03 -20.11
CA GLY A 282 0.36 -3.94 -20.83
C GLY A 282 -0.29 -2.89 -19.91
N GLY A 283 -0.77 -1.80 -20.52
CA GLY A 283 -1.44 -0.72 -19.79
C GLY A 283 -0.56 0.07 -18.81
N GLY A 284 0.77 -0.09 -18.90
CA GLY A 284 1.74 0.50 -17.96
C GLY A 284 1.84 -0.24 -16.62
N ALA A 285 1.37 -1.49 -16.55
CA ALA A 285 1.45 -2.33 -15.37
C ALA A 285 2.49 -3.45 -15.56
N PHE A 286 3.33 -3.63 -14.54
CA PHE A 286 4.33 -4.70 -14.48
C PHE A 286 4.09 -5.55 -13.24
N VAL A 287 4.25 -6.87 -13.36
CA VAL A 287 4.11 -7.82 -12.24
C VAL A 287 5.48 -8.33 -11.84
N LEU A 288 5.86 -8.16 -10.58
CA LEU A 288 7.04 -8.81 -10.00
C LEU A 288 6.65 -10.17 -9.39
N TYR A 289 7.48 -11.17 -9.64
CA TYR A 289 7.57 -12.43 -8.90
C TYR A 289 8.98 -12.52 -8.33
N ALA A 290 9.14 -12.48 -7.01
CA ALA A 290 10.44 -12.41 -6.35
C ALA A 290 10.73 -13.60 -5.43
N HIS A 291 11.99 -13.71 -5.01
CA HIS A 291 12.53 -14.75 -4.14
C HIS A 291 12.48 -16.17 -4.73
N LEU A 292 12.51 -16.29 -6.06
CA LEU A 292 12.42 -17.58 -6.75
C LEU A 292 13.61 -18.50 -6.42
N LYS A 293 13.36 -19.81 -6.55
CA LYS A 293 14.34 -20.85 -6.26
C LYS A 293 15.50 -20.79 -7.28
N PRO A 294 16.76 -20.92 -6.84
CA PRO A 294 17.93 -20.87 -7.71
C PRO A 294 17.83 -21.89 -8.85
N GLY A 295 18.08 -21.46 -10.08
CA GLY A 295 18.04 -22.30 -11.27
C GLY A 295 16.63 -22.66 -11.77
N SER A 296 15.55 -22.19 -11.12
CA SER A 296 14.17 -22.52 -11.52
C SER A 296 13.54 -21.53 -12.50
N VAL A 297 14.06 -20.30 -12.61
CA VAL A 297 13.49 -19.26 -13.48
C VAL A 297 13.63 -19.66 -14.94
N GLY A 298 12.49 -19.88 -15.61
CA GLY A 298 12.44 -20.37 -16.99
C GLY A 298 12.56 -19.25 -18.03
N PRO A 299 11.53 -18.37 -18.17
CA PRO A 299 11.51 -17.32 -19.18
C PRO A 299 12.62 -16.27 -19.02
N GLY A 300 13.22 -15.87 -20.14
CA GLY A 300 14.21 -14.81 -20.24
C GLY A 300 13.61 -13.47 -20.68
N VAL A 301 14.38 -12.39 -20.52
CA VAL A 301 13.97 -11.04 -20.97
C VAL A 301 13.64 -11.06 -22.47
N GLY A 302 12.48 -10.51 -22.82
CA GLY A 302 11.95 -10.47 -24.19
C GLY A 302 11.03 -11.64 -24.56
N ASP A 303 10.97 -12.70 -23.76
CA ASP A 303 10.08 -13.81 -24.01
C ASP A 303 8.61 -13.40 -23.80
N HIS A 304 7.73 -13.91 -24.67
CA HIS A 304 6.29 -13.82 -24.49
C HIS A 304 5.80 -15.01 -23.66
N VAL A 305 5.06 -14.69 -22.60
CA VAL A 305 4.53 -15.68 -21.66
C VAL A 305 3.00 -15.57 -21.67
N ARG A 306 2.32 -16.71 -21.67
CA ARG A 306 0.86 -16.77 -21.55
C ARG A 306 0.46 -16.97 -20.10
N ARG A 307 -0.70 -16.43 -19.74
CA ARG A 307 -1.35 -16.71 -18.47
C ARG A 307 -1.39 -18.23 -18.21
N GLY A 308 -0.94 -18.63 -17.03
CA GLY A 308 -0.87 -20.03 -16.59
C GLY A 308 0.40 -20.77 -16.99
N ASP A 309 1.30 -20.17 -17.77
CA ASP A 309 2.60 -20.75 -18.05
C ASP A 309 3.46 -20.81 -16.78
N LEU A 310 4.29 -21.85 -16.68
CA LEU A 310 5.24 -22.02 -15.58
C LEU A 310 6.38 -21.01 -15.71
N LEU A 311 6.58 -20.21 -14.66
CA LEU A 311 7.63 -19.20 -14.58
C LEU A 311 8.89 -19.70 -13.86
N GLY A 312 8.68 -20.52 -12.83
CA GLY A 312 9.73 -21.06 -11.97
C GLY A 312 9.13 -21.67 -10.71
N GLU A 313 9.91 -21.74 -9.64
CA GLU A 313 9.49 -22.34 -8.37
C GLU A 313 9.73 -21.37 -7.20
N VAL A 314 8.89 -21.45 -6.18
CA VAL A 314 9.04 -20.67 -4.94
C VAL A 314 10.36 -21.01 -4.26
N GLY A 315 11.14 -20.00 -3.89
CA GLY A 315 12.44 -20.14 -3.24
C GLY A 315 12.54 -19.31 -1.97
N ASN A 316 13.75 -18.88 -1.65
CA ASN A 316 14.09 -18.02 -0.52
C ASN A 316 15.31 -17.12 -0.83
N SER A 317 15.49 -16.72 -2.08
CA SER A 317 16.66 -15.92 -2.51
C SER A 317 16.46 -14.42 -2.26
N GLY A 318 17.54 -13.64 -2.22
CA GLY A 318 17.47 -12.18 -2.03
C GLY A 318 17.21 -11.76 -0.58
N ASN A 319 16.51 -10.65 -0.38
CA ASN A 319 16.18 -10.09 0.94
C ASN A 319 14.98 -10.81 1.57
N SER A 320 15.13 -12.11 1.80
CA SER A 320 14.08 -12.98 2.33
C SER A 320 14.51 -13.64 3.65
N GLN A 321 13.57 -13.79 4.58
CA GLN A 321 13.79 -14.46 5.88
C GLN A 321 13.20 -15.87 5.94
N ALA A 322 12.28 -16.22 5.05
CA ALA A 322 11.64 -17.53 4.96
C ALA A 322 11.09 -17.75 3.55
N PRO A 323 10.97 -19.01 3.07
CA PRO A 323 10.40 -19.30 1.76
C PRO A 323 8.98 -18.75 1.57
N HIS A 324 8.80 -17.90 0.56
CA HIS A 324 7.52 -17.31 0.15
C HIS A 324 7.58 -16.86 -1.32
N LEU A 325 6.42 -16.63 -1.93
CA LEU A 325 6.34 -15.90 -3.21
C LEU A 325 5.95 -14.45 -2.93
N HIS A 326 6.87 -13.53 -3.14
CA HIS A 326 6.55 -12.10 -3.18
C HIS A 326 5.96 -11.74 -4.55
N LEU A 327 4.74 -11.19 -4.55
CA LEU A 327 4.05 -10.75 -5.75
C LEU A 327 3.45 -9.36 -5.58
N HIS A 328 3.72 -8.48 -6.55
CA HIS A 328 3.04 -7.18 -6.61
C HIS A 328 2.94 -6.66 -8.04
N VAL A 329 2.09 -5.63 -8.23
CA VAL A 329 1.99 -4.88 -9.48
C VAL A 329 2.54 -3.47 -9.27
N MET A 330 3.24 -2.97 -10.29
CA MET A 330 3.98 -1.71 -10.24
C MET A 330 3.90 -0.96 -11.58
N ASP A 331 4.19 0.33 -11.57
CA ASP A 331 4.05 1.24 -12.73
C ASP A 331 5.29 1.32 -13.64
N SER A 332 6.36 0.61 -13.29
CA SER A 332 7.58 0.53 -14.08
C SER A 332 8.27 -0.83 -13.88
N PRO A 333 9.18 -1.27 -14.77
CA PRO A 333 9.82 -2.57 -14.64
C PRO A 333 10.86 -2.67 -13.52
N ASN A 334 11.22 -1.56 -12.87
CA ASN A 334 12.19 -1.56 -11.77
C ASN A 334 11.47 -1.69 -10.42
N ALA A 335 11.52 -2.87 -9.82
CA ALA A 335 10.69 -3.18 -8.66
C ALA A 335 11.03 -2.46 -7.36
N LEU A 336 12.22 -1.85 -7.27
CA LEU A 336 12.55 -0.97 -6.16
C LEU A 336 12.23 0.49 -6.48
N PHE A 337 12.31 0.88 -7.75
CA PHE A 337 12.14 2.25 -8.22
C PHE A 337 10.82 2.45 -8.99
N ALA A 338 9.73 1.91 -8.45
CA ALA A 338 8.38 2.05 -8.97
C ALA A 338 7.41 2.51 -7.87
N ASP A 339 6.21 2.91 -8.27
CA ASP A 339 5.06 3.01 -7.38
C ASP A 339 4.19 1.75 -7.48
N GLY A 340 3.76 1.24 -6.32
CA GLY A 340 2.89 0.08 -6.24
C GLY A 340 1.50 0.39 -6.76
N LEU A 341 1.04 -0.38 -7.74
CA LEU A 341 -0.30 -0.29 -8.31
C LEU A 341 -1.21 -1.34 -7.67
N PRO A 342 -2.48 -0.98 -7.39
CA PRO A 342 -3.46 -1.97 -6.98
C PRO A 342 -3.85 -2.86 -8.15
N TYR A 343 -4.26 -4.07 -7.81
CA TYR A 343 -4.72 -5.12 -8.73
C TYR A 343 -5.76 -5.97 -8.01
N VAL A 344 -6.42 -6.85 -8.74
CA VAL A 344 -7.39 -7.80 -8.20
C VAL A 344 -7.14 -9.18 -8.78
N PHE A 345 -7.61 -10.23 -8.09
CA PHE A 345 -7.61 -11.57 -8.65
C PHE A 345 -8.98 -11.92 -9.22
N GLU A 346 -9.00 -12.62 -10.36
CA GLU A 346 -10.23 -12.98 -11.06
C GLU A 346 -11.18 -13.81 -10.19
N ALA A 347 -10.65 -14.81 -9.47
CA ALA A 347 -11.45 -15.68 -8.61
C ALA A 347 -10.58 -16.43 -7.60
N PHE A 348 -11.07 -16.52 -6.37
CA PHE A 348 -10.52 -17.39 -5.32
C PHE A 348 -11.55 -17.64 -4.22
N THR A 349 -11.23 -18.54 -3.30
CA THR A 349 -12.05 -18.82 -2.12
C THR A 349 -11.30 -18.44 -0.85
N VAL A 350 -12.01 -17.83 0.11
CA VAL A 350 -11.48 -17.50 1.45
C VAL A 350 -12.13 -18.44 2.48
N PRO A 351 -11.49 -19.56 2.86
CA PRO A 351 -12.00 -20.48 3.88
C PRO A 351 -11.77 -20.00 5.31
N ALA A 352 -10.74 -19.19 5.57
CA ALA A 352 -10.34 -18.77 6.91
C ALA A 352 -9.50 -17.48 6.85
N ALA A 353 -9.16 -16.95 8.02
CA ALA A 353 -8.12 -15.94 8.21
C ALA A 353 -7.34 -16.24 9.50
N VAL A 354 -6.12 -15.72 9.65
CA VAL A 354 -5.37 -15.83 10.91
C VAL A 354 -6.07 -14.99 12.00
N ASP A 355 -6.48 -15.65 13.08
CA ASP A 355 -7.31 -15.09 14.15
C ASP A 355 -6.56 -14.06 14.99
N ALA A 356 -5.32 -14.39 15.37
CA ALA A 356 -4.51 -13.58 16.30
C ALA A 356 -3.57 -12.58 15.59
N GLY A 357 -3.81 -12.33 14.30
CA GLY A 357 -3.11 -11.30 13.53
C GLY A 357 -1.63 -11.60 13.27
N THR A 358 -0.87 -10.56 12.91
CA THR A 358 0.54 -10.68 12.50
C THR A 358 1.43 -11.30 13.57
N ALA A 359 1.13 -11.10 14.86
CA ALA A 359 1.93 -11.67 15.94
C ALA A 359 1.86 -13.22 15.99
N ASP A 360 0.69 -13.80 15.67
CA ASP A 360 0.53 -15.26 15.59
C ASP A 360 1.19 -15.82 14.33
N PHE A 361 1.06 -15.10 13.21
CA PHE A 361 1.75 -15.40 11.97
C PHE A 361 3.28 -15.44 12.16
N ASP A 362 3.86 -14.36 12.71
CA ASP A 362 5.29 -14.27 12.99
C ASP A 362 5.75 -15.35 14.00
N HIS A 363 4.92 -15.67 14.99
CA HIS A 363 5.23 -16.74 15.96
C HIS A 363 5.23 -18.13 15.32
N ALA A 364 4.24 -18.42 14.46
CA ALA A 364 4.14 -19.68 13.74
C ALA A 364 5.32 -19.88 12.78
N GLU A 365 5.69 -18.83 12.02
CA GLU A 365 6.86 -18.86 11.14
C GLU A 365 8.15 -19.11 11.95
N ALA A 366 8.32 -18.42 13.09
CA ALA A 366 9.53 -18.47 13.91
C ALA A 366 9.69 -19.76 14.73
N THR A 367 8.61 -20.50 14.99
CA THR A 367 8.63 -21.68 15.88
C THR A 367 8.14 -22.96 15.24
N GLY A 368 7.50 -22.88 14.07
CA GLY A 368 6.80 -23.98 13.44
C GLY A 368 5.52 -24.41 14.16
N SER A 369 5.02 -23.60 15.11
CA SER A 369 3.71 -23.83 15.73
C SER A 369 2.58 -23.68 14.69
N PRO A 370 1.45 -24.38 14.86
CA PRO A 370 0.29 -24.18 13.99
C PRO A 370 -0.27 -22.77 14.16
N LEU A 371 -0.79 -22.19 13.08
CA LEU A 371 -1.54 -20.94 13.09
C LEU A 371 -2.88 -21.12 13.78
N ARG A 372 -3.32 -20.08 14.48
CA ARG A 372 -4.69 -19.99 14.96
C ARG A 372 -5.57 -19.40 13.88
N LEU A 373 -6.43 -20.22 13.30
CA LEU A 373 -7.30 -19.80 12.19
C LEU A 373 -8.75 -19.59 12.62
N ALA A 374 -9.31 -18.43 12.25
CA ALA A 374 -10.74 -18.16 12.27
C ALA A 374 -11.40 -18.76 11.02
N ARG A 375 -11.79 -20.03 11.10
CA ARG A 375 -12.40 -20.75 9.97
C ARG A 375 -13.85 -20.32 9.74
N LYS A 376 -14.21 -20.09 8.47
CA LYS A 376 -15.58 -19.80 8.07
C LYS A 376 -16.37 -21.10 7.96
N THR A 377 -17.59 -21.10 8.50
CA THR A 377 -18.53 -22.20 8.31
C THR A 377 -18.90 -22.43 6.85
N ARG A 378 -18.88 -21.35 6.05
CA ARG A 378 -18.98 -21.39 4.59
C ARG A 378 -17.85 -20.55 3.99
N PRO A 379 -16.89 -21.16 3.28
CA PRO A 379 -15.87 -20.43 2.55
C PRO A 379 -16.49 -19.40 1.60
N SER A 380 -15.89 -18.21 1.52
CA SER A 380 -16.39 -17.13 0.66
C SER A 380 -15.73 -17.22 -0.71
N ALA A 381 -16.48 -17.60 -1.74
CA ALA A 381 -16.02 -17.47 -3.12
C ALA A 381 -16.15 -16.00 -3.55
N VAL A 382 -15.04 -15.41 -4.00
CA VAL A 382 -14.96 -14.00 -4.38
C VAL A 382 -14.32 -13.85 -5.75
N ARG A 383 -14.60 -12.75 -6.44
CA ARG A 383 -14.13 -12.45 -7.80
C ARG A 383 -13.80 -10.98 -7.93
N ASP A 384 -12.82 -10.68 -8.77
CA ASP A 384 -12.39 -9.32 -9.12
C ASP A 384 -12.14 -8.43 -7.89
N VAL A 385 -11.52 -9.03 -6.85
CA VAL A 385 -11.13 -8.37 -5.60
C VAL A 385 -9.68 -8.73 -5.24
N LEU A 386 -9.05 -7.91 -4.40
CA LEU A 386 -7.79 -8.25 -3.73
C LEU A 386 -8.09 -8.87 -2.35
N PRO A 387 -7.40 -9.94 -1.92
CA PRO A 387 -7.62 -10.49 -0.61
C PRO A 387 -7.07 -9.59 0.49
N LEU A 388 -7.73 -9.59 1.64
CA LEU A 388 -7.22 -8.92 2.84
C LEU A 388 -6.01 -9.65 3.42
N ASP A 389 -5.10 -8.89 4.01
CA ASP A 389 -3.99 -9.39 4.82
C ASP A 389 -4.43 -10.51 5.79
N LEU A 390 -3.59 -11.53 5.90
CA LEU A 390 -3.78 -12.73 6.71
C LEU A 390 -5.01 -13.58 6.38
N SER A 391 -5.66 -13.34 5.24
CA SER A 391 -6.65 -14.28 4.71
C SER A 391 -5.97 -15.57 4.27
N ILE A 392 -6.65 -16.69 4.46
CA ILE A 392 -6.31 -17.94 3.78
C ILE A 392 -7.02 -17.95 2.43
N VAL A 393 -6.32 -18.31 1.37
CA VAL A 393 -6.77 -18.31 -0.01
C VAL A 393 -6.62 -19.70 -0.61
N ASP A 394 -7.70 -20.16 -1.22
CA ASP A 394 -7.71 -21.34 -2.06
C ASP A 394 -7.95 -20.93 -3.52
N TRP A 395 -7.00 -21.32 -4.38
CA TRP A 395 -7.09 -21.13 -5.82
C TRP A 395 -7.90 -22.26 -6.44
N PRO A 396 -8.66 -21.98 -7.53
CA PRO A 396 -9.31 -23.02 -8.31
C PRO A 396 -8.29 -24.07 -8.74
N ALA A 397 -8.68 -25.35 -8.70
CA ALA A 397 -7.89 -26.40 -9.30
C ALA A 397 -7.69 -26.10 -10.81
N PRO A 398 -6.51 -26.39 -11.38
CA PRO A 398 -6.33 -26.28 -12.82
C PRO A 398 -7.38 -27.15 -13.53
N PRO A 399 -7.93 -26.72 -14.68
CA PRO A 399 -8.83 -27.55 -15.44
C PRO A 399 -8.14 -28.88 -15.76
N SER A 400 -8.81 -30.00 -15.47
CA SER A 400 -8.28 -31.33 -15.78
C SER A 400 -7.95 -31.37 -17.27
N LYS A 401 -6.69 -31.66 -17.64
CA LYS A 401 -6.34 -31.90 -19.05
C LYS A 401 -7.31 -32.95 -19.59
N PRO A 402 -7.97 -32.74 -20.74
CA PRO A 402 -8.73 -33.81 -21.37
C PRO A 402 -7.76 -34.98 -21.57
N SER A 403 -8.15 -36.18 -21.13
CA SER A 403 -7.42 -37.40 -21.46
C SER A 403 -7.24 -37.42 -22.98
N LYS A 404 -6.00 -37.46 -23.44
CA LYS A 404 -5.73 -37.69 -24.87
C LYS A 404 -6.48 -39.00 -25.24
N PRO A 405 -7.28 -38.98 -26.32
CA PRO A 405 -8.02 -40.17 -26.76
C PRO A 405 -7.10 -41.32 -27.11
#